data_AF-A0A4R0YXB4-F1
#
_entry.id   AF-A0A4R0YXB4-F1
#
_cell.length_a   1.000
_cell.length_b   1.000
_cell.length_c   1.000
_cell.angle_alpha   90.00
_cell.angle_beta   90.00
_cell.angle_gamma   90.00
#
_symmetry.space_group_name_H-M   'P 1'
#
loop_
_entity.id
_entity.type
_entity.pdbx_description
1 polymer ?
#
loop_
_entity_poly.entity_id
_entity_poly.type
_entity_poly.pdbx_seq_one_letter_code
_entity_poly.pdbx_strand_id
1 'polypeptide(L)'
;MNRLPANTKAYFIKLGEGGEWEHLCLETGTIRFGYSPTPLDLCVSGDWEGVQEFWAERRKNASTGKNDARQIQTFFEADESAIFVTFAKGYLWWCHPNGVPGTDLEKDGARVRQTVAGWKKTSLGGEPLLVSRLSGKLTRTQMYRGTICEVAETAYLLRRINDEQTPELVAAEATEKVLLDQILAMVRLLAPLDFELMVELIFAHSGWRRQTRTGGSQKTVDLDLLLPTTGERAFVQVKSTTNTKQFDGYADTFAGTDAHARMFYVWHSGVIHRDPPPNITFWGPGVIASKVLEAGLLAWLKDRIS
;
A
#
# COMPACT_ATOMS: atom_id res chain seq x y z
N MET A 1 20.65 6.06 1.91
CA MET A 1 20.99 4.72 1.37
C MET A 1 20.37 4.61 0.01
N ASN A 2 21.18 4.25 -1.00
CA ASN A 2 20.68 4.06 -2.35
C ASN A 2 19.76 2.83 -2.38
N ARG A 3 18.74 2.90 -3.25
CA ARG A 3 17.80 1.83 -3.62
C ARG A 3 18.46 0.45 -3.60
N LEU A 4 17.78 -0.56 -3.07
CA LEU A 4 18.22 -1.95 -3.18
C LEU A 4 18.11 -2.42 -4.65
N PRO A 5 19.19 -2.92 -5.26
CA PRO A 5 19.18 -3.43 -6.63
C PRO A 5 18.15 -4.55 -6.85
N ALA A 6 17.58 -4.65 -8.05
CA ALA A 6 16.60 -5.69 -8.38
C ALA A 6 17.17 -7.13 -8.35
N ASN A 7 18.50 -7.27 -8.45
CA ASN A 7 19.22 -8.55 -8.33
C ASN A 7 19.67 -8.87 -6.90
N THR A 8 19.32 -8.05 -5.89
CA THR A 8 19.60 -8.34 -4.49
C THR A 8 18.94 -9.65 -4.08
N LYS A 9 19.75 -10.60 -3.62
CA LYS A 9 19.24 -11.85 -3.03
C LYS A 9 18.68 -11.59 -1.65
N ALA A 10 17.55 -12.19 -1.32
CA ALA A 10 16.92 -12.09 -0.02
C ALA A 10 16.76 -13.45 0.64
N TYR A 11 17.24 -13.57 1.88
CA TYR A 11 17.19 -14.80 2.66
C TYR A 11 16.36 -14.60 3.92
N PHE A 12 15.34 -15.42 4.09
CA PHE A 12 14.66 -15.50 5.37
C PHE A 12 15.54 -16.27 6.37
N ILE A 13 15.60 -15.79 7.61
CA ILE A 13 16.23 -16.48 8.73
C ILE A 13 15.35 -16.49 9.98
N LYS A 14 15.22 -17.66 10.61
CA LYS A 14 14.70 -17.80 11.97
C LYS A 14 15.81 -17.54 12.98
N LEU A 15 15.55 -16.63 13.90
CA LEU A 15 16.51 -16.26 14.94
C LEU A 15 16.28 -17.12 16.19
N GLY A 16 16.72 -18.37 16.10
CA GLY A 16 16.64 -19.36 17.17
C GLY A 16 15.30 -20.10 17.25
N GLU A 17 15.23 -21.13 18.07
CA GLU A 17 13.99 -21.90 18.25
C GLU A 17 12.96 -21.03 18.99
N GLY A 18 11.72 -20.99 18.47
CA GLY A 18 10.69 -20.12 19.03
C GLY A 18 11.01 -18.62 19.02
N GLY A 19 12.04 -18.18 18.30
CA GLY A 19 12.47 -16.78 18.26
C GLY A 19 13.32 -16.33 19.45
N GLU A 20 13.93 -17.27 20.19
CA GLU A 20 14.75 -16.97 21.40
C GLU A 20 15.86 -15.93 21.18
N TRP A 21 16.39 -15.80 19.95
CA TRP A 21 17.43 -14.82 19.63
C TRP A 21 16.91 -13.52 19.01
N GLU A 22 15.60 -13.39 18.76
CA GLU A 22 15.04 -12.20 18.12
C GLU A 22 15.40 -10.93 18.88
N HIS A 23 15.16 -10.90 20.20
CA HIS A 23 15.46 -9.72 21.01
C HIS A 23 16.93 -9.32 20.90
N LEU A 24 17.83 -10.27 21.16
CA LEU A 24 19.27 -10.05 21.16
C LEU A 24 19.75 -9.58 19.79
N CYS A 25 19.41 -10.31 18.72
CA CYS A 25 19.88 -10.01 17.37
C CYS A 25 19.43 -8.64 16.87
N LEU A 26 18.17 -8.29 17.12
CA LEU A 26 17.58 -7.03 16.67
C LEU A 26 18.19 -5.83 17.42
N GLU A 27 18.54 -6.02 18.70
CA GLU A 27 19.15 -4.98 19.53
C GLU A 27 20.66 -4.80 19.25
N THR A 28 21.39 -5.91 19.14
CA THR A 28 22.86 -5.87 18.97
C THR A 28 23.30 -5.80 17.51
N GLY A 29 22.36 -5.83 16.55
CA GLY A 29 22.67 -5.78 15.13
C GLY A 29 23.44 -7.01 14.65
N THR A 30 23.09 -8.20 15.15
CA THR A 30 23.73 -9.46 14.78
C THR A 30 22.77 -10.42 14.10
N ILE A 31 23.30 -11.39 13.37
CA ILE A 31 22.54 -12.51 12.81
C ILE A 31 23.10 -13.79 13.44
N ARG A 32 22.25 -14.57 14.12
CA ARG A 32 22.64 -15.82 14.81
C ARG A 32 22.06 -17.04 14.10
N PHE A 33 22.82 -18.12 14.08
CA PHE A 33 22.50 -19.34 13.33
C PHE A 33 22.94 -20.60 14.09
N GLY A 34 21.98 -21.50 14.36
CA GLY A 34 22.11 -22.59 15.34
C GLY A 34 22.79 -23.89 14.87
N TYR A 35 23.62 -23.83 13.84
CA TYR A 35 24.35 -25.00 13.32
C TYR A 35 25.76 -25.11 13.93
N SER A 36 25.85 -24.98 15.26
CA SER A 36 27.11 -25.01 16.02
C SER A 36 27.96 -26.27 15.84
N PRO A 37 27.40 -27.49 15.64
CA PRO A 37 28.21 -28.69 15.44
C PRO A 37 28.97 -28.73 14.10
N THR A 38 28.66 -27.84 13.16
CA THR A 38 29.29 -27.87 11.83
C THR A 38 30.79 -27.57 11.93
N PRO A 39 31.68 -28.36 11.30
CA PRO A 39 33.11 -28.05 11.26
C PRO A 39 33.38 -26.69 10.61
N LEU A 40 34.06 -25.79 11.35
CA LEU A 40 34.30 -24.42 10.88
C LEU A 40 35.33 -24.37 9.75
N ASP A 41 36.33 -25.24 9.80
CA ASP A 41 37.38 -25.39 8.80
C ASP A 41 36.79 -25.70 7.42
N LEU A 42 35.82 -26.63 7.35
CA LEU A 42 35.11 -26.94 6.10
C LEU A 42 34.29 -25.75 5.58
N CYS A 43 33.66 -24.99 6.48
CA CYS A 43 32.88 -23.81 6.08
C CYS A 43 33.78 -22.67 5.55
N VAL A 44 34.93 -22.46 6.17
CA VAL A 44 35.89 -21.40 5.79
C VAL A 44 36.65 -21.76 4.52
N SER A 45 36.93 -23.05 4.28
CA SER A 45 37.56 -23.52 3.04
C SER A 45 36.59 -23.61 1.86
N GLY A 46 35.28 -23.51 2.10
CA GLY A 46 34.25 -23.68 1.08
C GLY A 46 34.01 -25.14 0.68
N ASP A 47 34.40 -26.10 1.52
CA ASP A 47 34.17 -27.54 1.30
C ASP A 47 32.73 -27.93 1.68
N TRP A 48 31.79 -27.55 0.82
CA TRP A 48 30.36 -27.81 1.04
C TRP A 48 29.98 -29.29 0.86
N GLU A 49 30.77 -30.07 0.12
CA GLU A 49 30.59 -31.51 0.01
C GLU A 49 30.90 -32.18 1.36
N GLY A 50 32.02 -31.82 1.99
CA GLY A 50 32.36 -32.29 3.34
C GLY A 50 31.31 -31.87 4.39
N VAL A 51 30.79 -30.64 4.32
CA VAL A 51 29.68 -30.20 5.20
C VAL A 51 28.41 -31.03 4.97
N GLN A 52 28.09 -31.37 3.72
CA GLN A 52 26.94 -32.21 3.39
C GLN A 52 27.11 -33.64 3.92
N GLU A 53 28.28 -34.25 3.75
CA GLU A 53 28.58 -35.59 4.27
C GLU A 53 28.45 -35.64 5.79
N PHE A 54 29.06 -34.67 6.49
CA PHE A 54 28.96 -34.54 7.94
C PHE A 54 27.51 -34.52 8.45
N TRP A 55 26.65 -33.71 7.82
CA TRP A 55 25.24 -33.61 8.22
C TRP A 55 24.39 -34.80 7.75
N ALA A 56 24.70 -35.40 6.60
CA ALA A 56 23.99 -36.59 6.11
C ALA A 56 24.18 -37.78 7.07
N GLU A 57 25.41 -38.01 7.53
CA GLU A 57 25.73 -39.03 8.53
C GLU A 57 25.04 -38.74 9.87
N ARG A 58 25.16 -37.50 10.35
CA ARG A 58 24.59 -37.09 11.65
C ARG A 58 23.06 -37.19 11.68
N ARG A 59 22.39 -36.82 10.59
CA ARG A 59 20.92 -36.90 10.46
C ARG A 59 20.43 -38.31 10.11
N LYS A 60 21.32 -39.20 9.66
CA LYS A 60 20.97 -40.47 9.01
C LYS A 60 19.97 -40.29 7.86
N ASN A 61 20.06 -39.15 7.17
CA ASN A 61 19.17 -38.76 6.08
C ASN A 61 19.89 -37.79 5.14
N ALA A 62 20.20 -38.27 3.93
CA ALA A 62 20.94 -37.49 2.94
C ALA A 62 20.18 -36.23 2.48
N SER A 63 18.85 -36.28 2.36
CA SER A 63 18.05 -35.12 1.94
C SER A 63 18.04 -34.02 3.00
N THR A 64 17.87 -34.40 4.27
CA THR A 64 17.96 -33.47 5.39
C THR A 64 19.36 -32.88 5.53
N GLY A 65 20.40 -33.71 5.41
CA GLY A 65 21.80 -33.27 5.44
C GLY A 65 22.13 -32.28 4.33
N LYS A 66 21.64 -32.51 3.10
CA LYS A 66 21.78 -31.56 1.99
C LYS A 66 21.09 -30.22 2.26
N ASN A 67 19.88 -30.23 2.83
CA ASN A 67 19.20 -28.98 3.19
C ASN A 67 19.90 -28.25 4.35
N ASP A 68 20.48 -28.97 5.30
CA ASP A 68 21.30 -28.39 6.37
C ASP A 68 22.54 -27.71 5.78
N ALA A 69 23.30 -28.41 4.92
CA ALA A 69 24.47 -27.86 4.22
C ALA A 69 24.14 -26.61 3.39
N ARG A 70 23.04 -26.62 2.63
CA ARG A 70 22.58 -25.44 1.86
C ARG A 70 22.36 -24.21 2.75
N GLN A 71 21.76 -24.40 3.94
CA GLN A 71 21.50 -23.29 4.86
C GLN A 71 22.79 -22.72 5.43
N ILE A 72 23.74 -23.60 5.79
CA ILE A 72 25.06 -23.22 6.27
C ILE A 72 25.81 -22.47 5.17
N GLN A 73 25.87 -23.02 3.96
CA GLN A 73 26.47 -22.36 2.80
C GLN A 73 25.89 -20.96 2.60
N THR A 74 24.57 -20.83 2.60
CA THR A 74 23.89 -19.52 2.47
C THR A 74 24.35 -18.54 3.54
N PHE A 75 24.47 -18.99 4.79
CA PHE A 75 24.88 -18.13 5.91
C PHE A 75 26.33 -17.63 5.78
N PHE A 76 27.23 -18.48 5.30
CA PHE A 76 28.66 -18.18 5.13
C PHE A 76 28.97 -17.40 3.85
N GLU A 77 28.32 -17.70 2.73
CA GLU A 77 28.60 -17.09 1.44
C GLU A 77 27.85 -15.77 1.19
N ALA A 78 26.74 -15.51 1.89
CA ALA A 78 26.00 -14.26 1.72
C ALA A 78 26.88 -13.05 2.09
N ASP A 79 27.06 -12.14 1.15
CA ASP A 79 27.83 -10.91 1.33
C ASP A 79 26.92 -9.69 1.54
N GLU A 80 27.51 -8.49 1.59
CA GLU A 80 26.79 -7.24 1.79
C GLU A 80 25.84 -6.89 0.63
N SER A 81 25.91 -7.56 -0.53
CA SER A 81 24.99 -7.35 -1.65
C SER A 81 23.64 -8.06 -1.45
N ALA A 82 23.58 -9.04 -0.55
CA ALA A 82 22.37 -9.73 -0.14
C ALA A 82 21.74 -9.09 1.10
N ILE A 83 20.49 -9.46 1.39
CA ILE A 83 19.80 -9.12 2.62
C ILE A 83 19.32 -10.37 3.35
N PHE A 84 19.34 -10.32 4.68
CA PHE A 84 18.60 -11.23 5.53
C PHE A 84 17.31 -10.56 6.00
N VAL A 85 16.24 -11.34 6.08
CA VAL A 85 14.96 -10.92 6.64
C VAL A 85 14.47 -11.87 7.73
N THR A 86 13.76 -11.32 8.70
CA THR A 86 13.08 -12.11 9.72
C THR A 86 11.75 -11.45 10.09
N PHE A 87 10.90 -12.15 10.84
CA PHE A 87 9.61 -11.63 11.30
C PHE A 87 9.57 -11.69 12.81
N ALA A 88 9.42 -10.54 13.45
CA ALA A 88 9.46 -10.44 14.90
C ALA A 88 8.65 -9.23 15.38
N LYS A 89 7.92 -9.40 16.50
CA LYS A 89 7.14 -8.32 17.14
C LYS A 89 6.16 -7.60 16.19
N GLY A 90 5.58 -8.31 15.22
CA GLY A 90 4.61 -7.76 14.25
C GLY A 90 5.21 -7.01 13.06
N TYR A 91 6.54 -7.02 12.90
CA TYR A 91 7.26 -6.41 11.78
C TYR A 91 8.05 -7.43 10.97
N LEU A 92 8.22 -7.13 9.69
CA LEU A 92 9.35 -7.66 8.92
C LEU A 92 10.58 -6.82 9.24
N TRP A 93 11.66 -7.49 9.62
CA TRP A 93 12.97 -6.91 9.83
C TRP A 93 13.90 -7.31 8.69
N TRP A 94 14.77 -6.40 8.26
CA TRP A 94 15.77 -6.68 7.23
C TRP A 94 17.14 -6.07 7.58
N CYS A 95 18.21 -6.68 7.12
CA CYS A 95 19.57 -6.17 7.28
C CYS A 95 20.51 -6.65 6.15
N HIS A 96 21.58 -5.90 5.93
CA HIS A 96 22.74 -6.39 5.18
C HIS A 96 23.68 -7.10 6.13
N PRO A 97 24.15 -8.30 5.77
CA PRO A 97 25.03 -9.05 6.63
C PRO A 97 26.48 -8.61 6.40
N ASN A 98 27.32 -8.66 7.44
CA ASN A 98 28.70 -8.16 7.40
C ASN A 98 29.67 -9.19 8.00
N GLY A 99 30.88 -9.24 7.45
CA GLY A 99 31.98 -10.07 7.90
C GLY A 99 31.76 -11.57 7.71
N VAL A 100 32.80 -12.34 8.08
CA VAL A 100 32.78 -13.80 8.09
C VAL A 100 32.10 -14.30 9.37
N PRO A 101 31.24 -15.34 9.32
CA PRO A 101 30.67 -15.92 10.52
C PRO A 101 31.71 -16.41 11.55
N GLY A 102 31.56 -15.95 12.79
CA GLY A 102 32.31 -16.46 13.95
C GLY A 102 31.48 -17.42 14.80
N THR A 103 32.10 -17.98 15.83
CA THR A 103 31.42 -18.78 16.88
C THR A 103 31.27 -17.94 18.13
N ASP A 104 30.06 -17.87 18.69
CA ASP A 104 29.86 -17.32 20.03
C ASP A 104 30.19 -18.39 21.08
N LEU A 105 31.46 -18.42 21.50
CA LEU A 105 31.97 -19.38 22.48
C LEU A 105 31.53 -19.07 23.92
N GLU A 106 31.04 -17.87 24.19
CA GLU A 106 30.65 -17.44 25.54
C GLU A 106 29.21 -17.84 25.89
N LYS A 107 28.40 -18.23 24.90
CA LYS A 107 26.99 -18.59 25.07
C LYS A 107 26.68 -20.01 24.61
N ASP A 108 26.09 -20.14 23.44
CA ASP A 108 25.44 -21.34 22.91
C ASP A 108 26.24 -22.02 21.79
N GLY A 109 27.43 -21.50 21.48
CA GLY A 109 28.22 -21.95 20.34
C GLY A 109 27.60 -21.56 19.00
N ALA A 110 26.56 -20.72 18.98
CA ALA A 110 25.90 -20.33 17.74
C ALA A 110 26.88 -19.66 16.78
N ARG A 111 26.61 -19.81 15.48
CA ARG A 111 27.31 -19.03 14.46
C ARG A 111 26.75 -17.63 14.46
N VAL A 112 27.62 -16.63 14.52
CA VAL A 112 27.23 -15.22 14.63
C VAL A 112 27.95 -14.41 13.56
N ARG A 113 27.21 -13.52 12.91
CA ARG A 113 27.78 -12.48 12.06
C ARG A 113 27.16 -11.12 12.37
N GLN A 114 27.91 -10.07 12.06
CA GLN A 114 27.45 -8.70 12.25
C GLN A 114 26.52 -8.29 11.11
N THR A 115 25.81 -7.19 11.30
CA THR A 115 25.08 -6.49 10.24
C THR A 115 25.82 -5.20 9.90
N VAL A 116 25.63 -4.68 8.68
CA VAL A 116 26.27 -3.42 8.26
C VAL A 116 25.74 -2.23 9.06
N ALA A 117 24.44 -2.18 9.34
CA ALA A 117 23.78 -1.03 9.96
C ALA A 117 22.60 -1.41 10.87
N GLY A 118 22.69 -2.57 11.53
CA GLY A 118 21.61 -3.11 12.35
C GLY A 118 20.45 -3.68 11.53
N TRP A 119 19.44 -4.18 12.27
CA TRP A 119 18.17 -4.60 11.69
C TRP A 119 17.21 -3.42 11.56
N LYS A 120 16.50 -3.35 10.44
CA LYS A 120 15.51 -2.31 10.14
C LYS A 120 14.13 -2.90 9.98
N LYS A 121 13.14 -2.25 10.58
CA LYS A 121 11.70 -2.59 10.46
C LYS A 121 10.90 -1.63 9.59
N THR A 122 11.59 -0.74 8.87
CA THR A 122 11.00 0.26 7.98
C THR A 122 11.53 0.09 6.57
N SER A 123 10.80 0.61 5.59
CA SER A 123 11.33 0.84 4.25
C SER A 123 12.44 1.91 4.26
N LEU A 124 13.04 2.17 3.10
CA LEU A 124 14.06 3.21 2.91
C LEU A 124 13.49 4.62 3.14
N GLY A 125 12.22 4.83 2.81
CA GLY A 125 11.44 6.05 3.06
C GLY A 125 10.91 6.19 4.49
N GLY A 126 11.12 5.17 5.34
CA GLY A 126 10.75 5.22 6.76
C GLY A 126 9.37 4.63 7.09
N GLU A 127 8.65 4.11 6.10
CA GLU A 127 7.35 3.49 6.34
C GLU A 127 7.49 2.16 7.09
N PRO A 128 6.72 1.91 8.17
CA PRO A 128 6.80 0.65 8.91
C PRO A 128 6.40 -0.58 8.08
N LEU A 129 7.26 -1.60 8.08
CA LEU A 129 7.03 -2.90 7.42
C LEU A 129 6.20 -3.83 8.30
N LEU A 130 4.96 -3.43 8.58
CA LEU A 130 4.00 -4.20 9.38
C LEU A 130 3.59 -5.49 8.68
N VAL A 131 3.67 -6.63 9.38
CA VAL A 131 3.30 -7.94 8.82
C VAL A 131 1.85 -7.97 8.35
N SER A 132 0.95 -7.29 9.05
CA SER A 132 -0.47 -7.17 8.69
C SER A 132 -0.72 -6.42 7.37
N ARG A 133 0.27 -5.67 6.87
CA ARG A 133 0.22 -4.92 5.60
C ARG A 133 1.05 -5.57 4.49
N LEU A 134 1.64 -6.74 4.73
CA LEU A 134 2.42 -7.48 3.74
C LEU A 134 1.55 -8.55 3.07
N SER A 135 1.90 -8.90 1.84
CA SER A 135 1.24 -9.99 1.09
C SER A 135 1.32 -11.31 1.85
N GLY A 136 0.20 -12.04 1.90
CA GLY A 136 0.13 -13.40 2.45
C GLY A 136 1.14 -14.37 1.81
N LYS A 137 1.50 -14.15 0.54
CA LYS A 137 2.52 -14.95 -0.15
C LYS A 137 3.91 -14.80 0.47
N LEU A 138 4.28 -13.57 0.84
CA LEU A 138 5.56 -13.27 1.50
C LEU A 138 5.53 -13.76 2.95
N THR A 139 4.46 -13.48 3.70
CA THR A 139 4.38 -13.82 5.13
C THR A 139 4.28 -15.32 5.38
N ARG A 140 3.83 -16.12 4.39
CA ARG A 140 3.89 -17.60 4.40
C ARG A 140 5.31 -18.13 4.62
N THR A 141 6.35 -17.37 4.28
CA THR A 141 7.76 -17.73 4.53
C THR A 141 8.04 -18.01 6.01
N GLN A 142 7.28 -17.40 6.95
CA GLN A 142 7.37 -17.67 8.39
C GLN A 142 7.12 -19.15 8.74
N MET A 143 6.29 -19.83 7.94
CA MET A 143 5.94 -21.24 8.13
C MET A 143 7.04 -22.20 7.66
N TYR A 144 8.14 -21.68 7.08
CA TYR A 144 9.28 -22.50 6.67
C TYR A 144 9.80 -23.34 7.85
N ARG A 145 9.98 -24.65 7.65
CA ARG A 145 10.35 -25.57 8.72
C ARG A 145 11.83 -25.55 9.08
N GLY A 146 12.69 -25.10 8.17
CA GLY A 146 14.12 -24.89 8.45
C GLY A 146 14.41 -23.52 9.03
N THR A 147 15.70 -23.20 9.12
CA THR A 147 16.21 -21.95 9.68
C THR A 147 16.39 -20.88 8.62
N ILE A 148 17.02 -21.21 7.47
CA ILE A 148 17.28 -20.27 6.37
C ILE A 148 16.64 -20.76 5.06
N CYS A 149 15.96 -19.88 4.34
CA CYS A 149 15.57 -20.15 2.95
C CYS A 149 15.64 -18.89 2.09
N GLU A 150 15.70 -19.08 0.77
CA GLU A 150 15.53 -17.97 -0.15
C GLU A 150 14.08 -17.48 -0.14
N VAL A 151 13.90 -16.16 -0.18
CA VAL A 151 12.57 -15.55 -0.22
C VAL A 151 12.02 -15.66 -1.64
N ALA A 152 11.00 -16.50 -1.84
CA ALA A 152 10.38 -16.67 -3.16
C ALA A 152 9.79 -15.36 -3.72
N GLU A 153 9.24 -14.51 -2.85
CA GLU A 153 8.63 -13.21 -3.20
C GLU A 153 9.66 -12.06 -3.14
N THR A 154 10.92 -12.30 -3.54
CA THR A 154 12.01 -11.31 -3.44
C THR A 154 11.68 -10.01 -4.18
N ALA A 155 11.17 -10.07 -5.42
CA ALA A 155 10.82 -8.87 -6.17
C ALA A 155 9.77 -8.00 -5.44
N TYR A 156 8.77 -8.63 -4.81
CA TYR A 156 7.79 -7.93 -3.99
C TYR A 156 8.43 -7.34 -2.72
N LEU A 157 9.24 -8.11 -2.01
CA LEU A 157 9.96 -7.66 -0.81
C LEU A 157 10.82 -6.43 -1.10
N LEU A 158 11.61 -6.46 -2.17
CA LEU A 158 12.48 -5.35 -2.55
C LEU A 158 11.68 -4.10 -2.90
N ARG A 159 10.57 -4.24 -3.65
CA ARG A 159 9.66 -3.11 -3.91
C ARG A 159 9.13 -2.50 -2.61
N ARG A 160 8.72 -3.33 -1.64
CA ARG A 160 8.25 -2.85 -0.34
C ARG A 160 9.32 -2.13 0.48
N ILE A 161 10.57 -2.62 0.45
CA ILE A 161 11.68 -1.96 1.15
C ILE A 161 12.10 -0.66 0.42
N ASN A 162 12.03 -0.63 -0.91
CA ASN A 162 12.40 0.53 -1.72
C ASN A 162 11.27 1.59 -1.87
N ASP A 163 10.11 1.39 -1.24
CA ASP A 163 8.92 2.24 -1.40
C ASP A 163 8.42 2.34 -2.86
N GLU A 164 8.58 1.24 -3.61
CA GLU A 164 8.15 1.15 -5.00
C GLU A 164 6.72 0.59 -5.10
N GLN A 165 5.86 1.31 -5.81
CA GLN A 165 4.57 0.78 -6.26
C GLN A 165 4.78 -0.38 -7.24
N THR A 166 3.82 -1.29 -7.31
CA THR A 166 3.89 -2.36 -8.30
C THR A 166 3.60 -1.81 -9.70
N PRO A 167 4.19 -2.37 -10.78
CA PRO A 167 3.91 -1.95 -12.14
C PRO A 167 2.41 -1.97 -12.48
N GLU A 168 1.68 -2.93 -11.91
CA GLU A 168 0.24 -3.05 -12.09
C GLU A 168 -0.53 -1.87 -11.46
N LEU A 169 -0.11 -1.41 -10.27
CA LEU A 169 -0.73 -0.24 -9.63
C LEU A 169 -0.42 1.03 -10.42
N VAL A 170 0.84 1.22 -10.84
CA VAL A 170 1.24 2.36 -11.67
C VAL A 170 0.46 2.38 -13.00
N ALA A 171 0.30 1.22 -13.62
CA ALA A 171 -0.48 1.09 -14.85
C ALA A 171 -1.98 1.36 -14.63
N ALA A 172 -2.53 0.89 -13.50
CA ALA A 172 -3.92 1.11 -13.13
C ALA A 172 -4.21 2.61 -12.89
N GLU A 173 -3.39 3.30 -12.10
CA GLU A 173 -3.51 4.74 -11.82
C GLU A 173 -3.40 5.56 -13.12
N ALA A 174 -2.47 5.20 -14.02
CA ALA A 174 -2.34 5.85 -15.32
C ALA A 174 -3.59 5.64 -16.20
N THR A 175 -4.15 4.43 -16.19
CA THR A 175 -5.36 4.08 -16.96
C THR A 175 -6.61 4.75 -16.40
N GLU A 176 -6.72 4.81 -15.07
CA GLU A 176 -7.80 5.49 -14.37
C GLU A 176 -7.83 6.97 -14.74
N LYS A 177 -6.67 7.64 -14.76
CA LYS A 177 -6.58 9.04 -15.21
C LYS A 177 -7.14 9.23 -16.62
N VAL A 178 -6.76 8.36 -17.56
CA VAL A 178 -7.28 8.39 -18.94
C VAL A 178 -8.79 8.19 -18.94
N LEU A 179 -9.31 7.23 -18.17
CA LEU A 179 -10.74 6.97 -18.05
C LEU A 179 -11.50 8.19 -17.49
N LEU A 180 -10.97 8.84 -16.45
CA LEU A 180 -11.57 10.04 -15.87
C LEU A 180 -11.64 11.20 -16.87
N ASP A 181 -10.60 11.38 -17.69
CA ASP A 181 -10.60 12.39 -18.76
C ASP A 181 -11.68 12.09 -19.81
N GLN A 182 -11.87 10.82 -20.19
CA GLN A 182 -12.94 10.41 -21.11
C GLN A 182 -14.34 10.55 -20.50
N ILE A 183 -14.50 10.22 -19.22
CA ILE A 183 -15.74 10.44 -18.49
C ILE A 183 -16.08 11.93 -18.50
N LEU A 184 -15.13 12.81 -18.18
CA LEU A 184 -15.36 14.25 -18.21
C LEU A 184 -15.75 14.74 -19.61
N ALA A 185 -15.11 14.22 -20.65
CA ALA A 185 -15.46 14.54 -22.03
C ALA A 185 -16.91 14.16 -22.36
N MET A 186 -17.36 12.99 -21.92
CA MET A 186 -18.76 12.54 -22.09
C MET A 186 -19.73 13.37 -21.25
N VAL A 187 -19.40 13.68 -19.99
CA VAL A 187 -20.21 14.56 -19.12
C VAL A 187 -20.46 15.91 -19.79
N ARG A 188 -19.47 16.46 -20.50
CA ARG A 188 -19.59 17.73 -21.22
C ARG A 188 -20.57 17.72 -22.40
N LEU A 189 -20.92 16.54 -22.91
CA LEU A 189 -21.90 16.39 -23.99
C LEU A 189 -23.35 16.39 -23.47
N LEU A 190 -23.56 16.19 -22.16
CA LEU A 190 -24.89 16.17 -21.58
C LEU A 190 -25.58 17.53 -21.73
N ALA A 191 -26.85 17.49 -22.12
CA ALA A 191 -27.74 18.63 -21.97
C ALA A 191 -27.85 19.02 -20.48
N PRO A 192 -28.14 20.30 -20.14
CA PRO A 192 -28.22 20.74 -18.75
C PRO A 192 -29.13 19.88 -17.85
N LEU A 193 -30.28 19.45 -18.36
CA LEU A 193 -31.21 18.62 -17.61
C LEU A 193 -30.66 17.21 -17.33
N ASP A 194 -30.00 16.59 -18.31
CA ASP A 194 -29.36 15.29 -18.10
C ASP A 194 -28.16 15.40 -17.16
N PHE A 195 -27.44 16.53 -17.19
CA PHE A 195 -26.37 16.78 -16.23
C PHE A 195 -26.91 16.91 -14.80
N GLU A 196 -28.01 17.63 -14.59
CA GLU A 196 -28.72 17.69 -13.30
C GLU A 196 -29.17 16.29 -12.83
N LEU A 197 -29.77 15.50 -13.72
CA LEU A 197 -30.19 14.13 -13.41
C LEU A 197 -29.01 13.24 -13.04
N MET A 198 -27.88 13.35 -13.75
CA MET A 198 -26.66 12.61 -13.43
C MET A 198 -26.17 12.94 -12.02
N VAL A 199 -26.14 14.23 -11.66
CA VAL A 199 -25.74 14.68 -10.31
C VAL A 199 -26.72 14.16 -9.26
N GLU A 200 -28.02 14.19 -9.52
CA GLU A 200 -29.04 13.61 -8.64
C GLU A 200 -28.80 12.11 -8.40
N LEU A 201 -28.50 11.35 -9.45
CA LEU A 201 -28.18 9.91 -9.35
C LEU A 201 -26.93 9.65 -8.50
N ILE A 202 -25.86 10.45 -8.65
CA ILE A 202 -24.65 10.35 -7.81
C ILE A 202 -25.00 10.52 -6.33
N PHE A 203 -25.81 11.53 -6.00
CA PHE A 203 -26.23 11.77 -4.63
C PHE A 203 -27.13 10.64 -4.10
N ALA A 204 -28.05 10.14 -4.92
CA ALA A 204 -28.93 9.03 -4.57
C ALA A 204 -28.13 7.75 -4.24
N HIS A 205 -27.12 7.40 -5.04
CA HIS A 205 -26.23 6.25 -4.79
C HIS A 205 -25.39 6.44 -3.51
N SER A 206 -25.15 7.69 -3.10
CA SER A 206 -24.44 8.03 -1.86
C SER A 206 -25.35 8.07 -0.63
N GLY A 207 -26.63 7.71 -0.78
CA GLY A 207 -27.60 7.65 0.33
C GLY A 207 -28.36 8.94 0.61
N TRP A 208 -28.08 10.02 -0.13
CA TRP A 208 -28.87 11.25 -0.03
C TRP A 208 -30.24 11.04 -0.68
N ARG A 209 -31.27 11.64 -0.10
CA ARG A 209 -32.63 11.59 -0.62
C ARG A 209 -33.08 12.97 -1.03
N ARG A 210 -33.58 13.10 -2.25
CA ARG A 210 -34.26 14.30 -2.70
C ARG A 210 -35.49 14.55 -1.84
N GLN A 211 -35.64 15.79 -1.38
CA GLN A 211 -36.82 16.27 -0.70
C GLN A 211 -37.75 16.93 -1.72
N THR A 212 -38.98 16.43 -1.83
CA THR A 212 -40.03 17.08 -2.62
C THR A 212 -40.56 18.28 -1.84
N ARG A 213 -40.51 19.48 -2.41
CA ARG A 213 -40.91 20.72 -1.71
C ARG A 213 -42.43 20.78 -1.55
N THR A 214 -42.91 20.85 -0.31
CA THR A 214 -44.30 21.18 0.02
C THR A 214 -44.46 22.70 0.14
N GLY A 215 -44.87 23.35 -0.96
CA GLY A 215 -45.36 24.74 -0.98
C GLY A 215 -44.33 25.85 -1.28
N GLY A 216 -44.71 26.78 -2.16
CA GLY A 216 -44.07 28.10 -2.37
C GLY A 216 -42.87 28.14 -3.33
N SER A 217 -42.91 29.05 -4.31
CA SER A 217 -41.88 29.23 -5.35
C SER A 217 -40.61 29.90 -4.83
N GLN A 218 -39.58 29.11 -4.53
CA GLN A 218 -38.19 29.60 -4.58
C GLN A 218 -37.54 29.06 -5.87
N LYS A 219 -37.36 29.96 -6.84
CA LYS A 219 -36.99 29.68 -8.25
C LYS A 219 -35.49 29.40 -8.48
N THR A 220 -34.71 29.12 -7.46
CA THR A 220 -33.23 29.20 -7.55
C THR A 220 -32.49 27.94 -7.10
N VAL A 221 -33.18 26.83 -6.84
CA VAL A 221 -32.58 25.61 -6.28
C VAL A 221 -32.83 24.41 -7.20
N ASP A 222 -31.76 23.76 -7.67
CA ASP A 222 -31.87 22.59 -8.55
C ASP A 222 -32.21 21.32 -7.74
N LEU A 223 -31.49 21.04 -6.63
CA LEU A 223 -31.78 19.90 -5.74
C LEU A 223 -31.76 20.29 -4.25
N ASP A 224 -32.76 19.82 -3.50
CA ASP A 224 -32.79 19.85 -2.02
C ASP A 224 -32.66 18.41 -1.52
N LEU A 225 -31.64 18.15 -0.71
CA LEU A 225 -31.23 16.81 -0.29
C LEU A 225 -31.23 16.68 1.23
N LEU A 226 -31.59 15.48 1.71
CA LEU A 226 -31.50 15.06 3.10
C LEU A 226 -30.65 13.79 3.18
N LEU A 227 -29.67 13.76 4.07
CA LEU A 227 -28.95 12.53 4.44
C LEU A 227 -29.64 11.88 5.65
N PRO A 228 -30.33 10.74 5.50
CA PRO A 228 -31.20 10.21 6.57
C PRO A 228 -30.45 9.76 7.83
N THR A 229 -29.18 9.38 7.71
CA THR A 229 -28.38 8.87 8.83
C THR A 229 -27.94 9.96 9.80
N THR A 230 -27.81 11.20 9.34
CA THR A 230 -27.36 12.34 10.14
C THR A 230 -28.43 13.42 10.28
N GLY A 231 -29.46 13.40 9.43
CA GLY A 231 -30.42 14.49 9.29
C GLY A 231 -29.87 15.72 8.56
N GLU A 232 -28.64 15.63 8.03
CA GLU A 232 -28.00 16.76 7.34
C GLU A 232 -28.80 17.14 6.08
N ARG A 233 -29.06 18.44 5.93
CA ARG A 233 -29.72 19.00 4.75
C ARG A 233 -28.72 19.75 3.90
N ALA A 234 -28.70 19.41 2.61
CA ALA A 234 -27.85 20.05 1.64
C ALA A 234 -28.65 20.58 0.46
N PHE A 235 -28.21 21.72 -0.04
CA PHE A 235 -28.69 22.28 -1.29
C PHE A 235 -27.64 22.04 -2.39
N VAL A 236 -28.06 21.67 -3.59
CA VAL A 236 -27.16 21.49 -4.74
C VAL A 236 -27.54 22.46 -5.85
N GLN A 237 -26.55 23.21 -6.32
CA GLN A 237 -26.63 23.98 -7.55
C GLN A 237 -25.76 23.33 -8.62
N VAL A 238 -26.36 23.05 -9.77
CA VAL A 238 -25.73 22.42 -10.93
C VAL A 238 -25.64 23.42 -12.08
N LYS A 239 -24.47 23.47 -12.73
CA LYS A 239 -24.23 24.32 -13.90
C LYS A 239 -23.35 23.60 -14.91
N SER A 240 -23.81 23.46 -16.16
CA SER A 240 -22.95 22.94 -17.23
C SER A 240 -21.68 23.78 -17.39
N THR A 241 -21.83 25.11 -17.43
CA THR A 241 -20.72 26.06 -17.49
C THR A 241 -20.85 27.13 -16.40
N THR A 242 -19.75 27.49 -15.74
CA THR A 242 -19.75 28.53 -14.71
C THR A 242 -18.49 29.40 -14.71
N ASN A 243 -18.52 30.47 -13.91
CA ASN A 243 -17.38 31.34 -13.62
C ASN A 243 -17.49 31.88 -12.19
N THR A 244 -16.42 32.54 -11.69
CA THR A 244 -16.39 33.09 -10.32
C THR A 244 -17.58 34.00 -10.01
N LYS A 245 -17.92 34.94 -10.91
CA LYS A 245 -19.02 35.90 -10.69
C LYS A 245 -20.37 35.21 -10.51
N GLN A 246 -20.63 34.16 -11.30
CA GLN A 246 -21.87 33.40 -11.18
C GLN A 246 -21.93 32.64 -9.85
N PHE A 247 -20.82 32.00 -9.48
CA PHE A 247 -20.72 31.32 -8.19
C PHE A 247 -20.94 32.28 -7.02
N ASP A 248 -20.35 33.47 -7.05
CA ASP A 248 -20.47 34.47 -5.99
C ASP A 248 -21.94 34.80 -5.69
N GLY A 249 -22.77 34.96 -6.73
CA GLY A 249 -24.21 35.21 -6.55
C GLY A 249 -24.95 34.07 -5.84
N TYR A 250 -24.58 32.81 -6.10
CA TYR A 250 -25.15 31.66 -5.40
C TYR A 250 -24.62 31.53 -3.97
N ALA A 251 -23.34 31.82 -3.75
CA ALA A 251 -22.74 31.84 -2.42
C ALA A 251 -23.38 32.91 -1.53
N ASP A 252 -23.62 34.11 -2.06
CA ASP A 252 -24.29 35.20 -1.35
C ASP A 252 -25.74 34.84 -1.01
N THR A 253 -26.44 34.20 -1.95
CA THR A 253 -27.82 33.71 -1.72
C THR A 253 -27.86 32.66 -0.60
N PHE A 254 -26.89 31.73 -0.60
CA PHE A 254 -26.78 30.70 0.43
C PHE A 254 -26.41 31.28 1.80
N ALA A 255 -25.51 32.27 1.86
CA ALA A 255 -25.16 32.95 3.10
C ALA A 255 -26.33 33.72 3.74
N GLY A 256 -27.33 34.10 2.95
CA GLY A 256 -28.54 34.79 3.41
C GLY A 256 -29.63 33.89 4.02
N THR A 257 -29.41 32.58 4.14
CA THR A 257 -30.39 31.61 4.65
C THR A 257 -29.75 30.57 5.58
N ASP A 258 -30.50 30.09 6.56
CA ASP A 258 -30.12 29.01 7.48
C ASP A 258 -30.85 27.69 7.18
N ALA A 259 -31.61 27.63 6.08
CA ALA A 259 -32.44 26.48 5.71
C ALA A 259 -31.65 25.19 5.40
N HIS A 260 -30.36 25.31 5.07
CA HIS A 260 -29.47 24.20 4.70
C HIS A 260 -28.12 24.37 5.40
N ALA A 261 -27.58 23.28 5.94
CA ALA A 261 -26.28 23.29 6.62
C ALA A 261 -25.12 23.34 5.63
N ARG A 262 -25.34 22.83 4.41
CA ARG A 262 -24.29 22.66 3.39
C ARG A 262 -24.81 22.94 1.99
N MET A 263 -23.92 23.42 1.14
CA MET A 263 -24.17 23.61 -0.28
C MET A 263 -23.15 22.82 -1.11
N PHE A 264 -23.62 22.18 -2.19
CA PHE A 264 -22.76 21.65 -3.25
C PHE A 264 -22.91 22.52 -4.48
N TYR A 265 -21.79 22.98 -5.03
CA TYR A 265 -21.74 23.69 -6.30
C TYR A 265 -21.04 22.81 -7.34
N VAL A 266 -21.78 22.41 -8.37
CA VAL A 266 -21.38 21.34 -9.30
C VAL A 266 -21.30 21.86 -10.73
N TRP A 267 -20.17 21.64 -11.40
CA TRP A 267 -19.98 22.06 -12.79
C TRP A 267 -18.97 21.21 -13.57
N HIS A 268 -19.11 21.16 -14.90
CA HIS A 268 -18.19 20.41 -15.78
C HIS A 268 -17.36 21.29 -16.73
N SER A 269 -17.76 22.55 -16.92
CA SER A 269 -17.07 23.52 -17.77
C SER A 269 -16.89 24.88 -17.09
N GLY A 270 -15.76 25.53 -17.36
CA GLY A 270 -15.40 26.82 -16.75
C GLY A 270 -14.57 26.69 -15.47
N VAL A 271 -14.07 27.84 -15.00
CA VAL A 271 -13.11 27.94 -13.91
C VAL A 271 -13.62 28.92 -12.85
N ILE A 272 -13.45 28.56 -11.59
CA ILE A 272 -13.70 29.40 -10.43
C ILE A 272 -12.33 29.69 -9.79
N HIS A 273 -11.95 30.96 -9.71
CA HIS A 273 -10.67 31.39 -9.18
C HIS A 273 -10.75 31.79 -7.69
N ARG A 274 -11.37 30.93 -6.88
CA ARG A 274 -11.45 31.09 -5.42
C ARG A 274 -11.69 29.75 -4.76
N ASP A 275 -11.27 29.64 -3.50
CA ASP A 275 -11.62 28.51 -2.67
C ASP A 275 -13.08 28.59 -2.21
N PRO A 276 -13.75 27.44 -2.03
CA PRO A 276 -15.10 27.42 -1.50
C PRO A 276 -15.10 27.83 -0.01
N PRO A 277 -16.12 28.59 0.45
CA PRO A 277 -16.38 28.76 1.87
C PRO A 277 -16.57 27.42 2.61
N PRO A 278 -16.39 27.36 3.95
CA PRO A 278 -16.41 26.09 4.71
C PRO A 278 -17.68 25.23 4.55
N ASN A 279 -18.83 25.86 4.36
CA ASN A 279 -20.14 25.22 4.19
C ASN A 279 -20.50 24.98 2.70
N ILE A 280 -19.60 25.28 1.77
CA ILE A 280 -19.77 25.01 0.35
C ILE A 280 -18.75 23.96 -0.10
N THR A 281 -19.18 22.99 -0.90
CA THR A 281 -18.31 21.97 -1.50
C THR A 281 -18.34 22.09 -3.00
N PHE A 282 -17.16 22.19 -3.61
CA PHE A 282 -17.00 22.26 -5.06
C PHE A 282 -16.86 20.88 -5.68
N TRP A 283 -17.72 20.60 -6.65
CA TRP A 283 -17.58 19.49 -7.57
C TRP A 283 -17.31 20.04 -8.97
N GLY A 284 -16.07 20.47 -9.18
CA GLY A 284 -15.59 20.91 -10.48
C GLY A 284 -15.23 19.74 -11.42
N PRO A 285 -14.63 20.04 -12.58
CA PRO A 285 -14.36 19.06 -13.64
C PRO A 285 -13.55 17.84 -13.18
N GLY A 286 -12.54 18.03 -12.33
CA GLY A 286 -11.73 16.91 -11.82
C GLY A 286 -12.46 16.01 -10.82
N VAL A 287 -13.43 16.56 -10.08
CA VAL A 287 -14.18 15.81 -9.07
C VAL A 287 -15.36 15.08 -9.70
N ILE A 288 -16.10 15.73 -10.61
CA ILE A 288 -17.33 15.16 -11.16
C ILE A 288 -17.09 13.84 -11.91
N ALA A 289 -15.98 13.73 -12.64
CA ALA A 289 -15.63 12.49 -13.34
C ALA A 289 -15.37 11.32 -12.38
N SER A 290 -14.67 11.57 -11.26
CA SER A 290 -14.45 10.55 -10.24
C SER A 290 -15.78 10.16 -9.59
N LYS A 291 -16.67 11.12 -9.32
CA LYS A 291 -17.99 10.84 -8.75
C LYS A 291 -18.88 10.00 -9.66
N VAL A 292 -18.81 10.20 -10.98
CA VAL A 292 -19.51 9.34 -11.96
C VAL A 292 -18.97 7.91 -11.92
N LEU A 293 -17.64 7.74 -11.87
CA LEU A 293 -17.00 6.43 -11.80
C LEU A 293 -17.35 5.70 -10.49
N GLU A 294 -17.19 6.37 -9.35
CA GLU A 294 -17.49 5.85 -8.01
C GLU A 294 -18.97 5.49 -7.85
N ALA A 295 -19.88 6.27 -8.43
CA ALA A 295 -21.31 5.99 -8.43
C ALA A 295 -21.73 4.88 -9.42
N GLY A 296 -20.80 4.35 -10.23
CA GLY A 296 -21.10 3.30 -11.21
C GLY A 296 -21.94 3.76 -12.40
N LEU A 297 -21.95 5.07 -12.71
CA LEU A 297 -22.82 5.66 -13.73
C LEU A 297 -22.22 5.68 -15.15
N LEU A 298 -21.11 4.98 -15.37
CA LEU A 298 -20.45 4.95 -16.69
C LEU A 298 -21.35 4.39 -17.80
N ALA A 299 -22.13 3.33 -17.50
CA ALA A 299 -23.07 2.77 -18.48
C ALA A 299 -24.20 3.75 -18.80
N TRP A 300 -24.82 4.32 -17.76
CA TRP A 300 -25.87 5.33 -17.89
C TRP A 300 -25.41 6.54 -18.72
N LEU A 301 -24.18 7.01 -18.48
CA LEU A 301 -23.61 8.16 -19.19
C LEU A 301 -23.48 7.87 -20.69
N LYS A 302 -22.95 6.69 -21.06
CA LYS A 302 -22.84 6.27 -22.47
C LYS A 302 -24.21 6.19 -23.15
N ASP A 303 -25.19 5.59 -22.48
CA ASP A 303 -26.55 5.45 -23.03
C ASP A 303 -27.24 6.81 -23.23
N ARG A 304 -26.88 7.83 -22.43
CA ARG A 304 -27.46 9.17 -22.53
C ARG A 304 -26.89 10.03 -23.64
N ILE A 305 -25.64 9.79 -24.04
CA ILE A 305 -24.96 10.59 -25.08
C ILE A 305 -24.93 9.90 -26.46
N SER A 306 -25.42 8.66 -26.53
CA SER A 306 -25.55 7.89 -27.78
C SER A 306 -26.78 8.33 -28.56
#